data_AF-A0A090T3W6-F1
#
_entry.id   AF-A0A090T3W6-F1
#
_cell.length_a   1.000
_cell.length_b   1.000
_cell.length_c   1.000
_cell.angle_alpha   90.00
_cell.angle_beta   90.00
_cell.angle_gamma   90.00
#
_symmetry.space_group_name_H-M   'P 1'
#
loop_
_entity.id
_entity.type
_entity.pdbx_description
1 polymer ?
#
loop_
_entity_poly.entity_id
_entity_poly.type
_entity_poly.pdbx_seq_one_letter_code
_entity_poly.pdbx_strand_id
1 'polypeptide(L)'
;MGLNIGEAFWGQAESISYTNEVPLWLHCFGLLLISTSIGVIFNARPKDILLGLPVAVLGMWGPFYLGFDSGWVVGTWVTTVLITLYGTWVAKRLDLTGSIYIVQGIIILVPGSRVMVSASQSVFEQSILPIPNIGLSALFMFSAIVAGQITAYSIYSPKIER
;
A
#
# COMPACT_ATOMS: atom_id res chain seq x y z
N MET A 1 26.57 12.80 14.62
CA MET A 1 27.35 13.13 15.85
C MET A 1 26.92 12.33 17.09
N GLY A 2 25.62 12.19 17.41
CA GLY A 2 25.19 11.45 18.60
C GLY A 2 25.56 9.97 18.63
N LEU A 3 25.46 9.27 17.49
CA LEU A 3 25.88 7.87 17.33
C LEU A 3 27.38 7.67 17.66
N ASN A 4 28.24 8.54 17.13
CA ASN A 4 29.68 8.49 17.40
C ASN A 4 30.04 8.76 18.87
N ILE A 5 29.29 9.63 19.56
CA ILE A 5 29.46 9.88 21.00
C ILE A 5 29.01 8.63 21.79
N GLY A 6 27.88 8.03 21.41
CA GLY A 6 27.38 6.80 22.02
C GLY A 6 28.35 5.62 21.88
N GLU A 7 28.89 5.41 20.68
CA GLU A 7 29.89 4.38 20.41
C GLU A 7 31.20 4.59 21.18
N ALA A 8 31.60 5.84 21.42
CA ALA A 8 32.79 6.16 22.20
C ALA A 8 32.62 5.87 23.71
N PHE A 9 31.41 6.03 24.25
CA PHE A 9 31.13 5.81 25.68
C PHE A 9 30.68 4.38 26.00
N TRP A 10 29.97 3.69 25.09
CA TRP A 10 29.35 2.39 25.32
C TRP A 10 29.90 1.25 24.44
N GLY A 11 30.83 1.53 23.52
CA GLY A 11 31.38 0.56 22.58
C GLY A 11 30.56 0.44 21.29
N GLN A 12 31.16 -0.18 20.27
CA GLN A 12 30.50 -0.42 18.98
C GLN A 12 29.31 -1.36 19.16
N ALA A 13 28.12 -0.92 18.75
CA ALA A 13 26.94 -1.78 18.74
C ALA A 13 27.15 -2.88 17.69
N GLU A 14 27.07 -4.15 18.10
CA GLU A 14 27.05 -5.25 17.15
C GLU A 14 25.83 -5.10 16.22
N SER A 15 26.10 -4.85 14.94
CA SER A 15 25.07 -4.82 13.90
C SER A 15 24.53 -6.23 13.70
N ILE A 16 23.51 -6.60 14.46
CA ILE A 16 22.73 -7.80 14.19
C ILE A 16 22.09 -7.61 12.81
N SER A 17 22.32 -8.57 11.91
CA SER A 17 21.75 -8.55 10.57
C SER A 17 20.22 -8.56 10.67
N TYR A 18 19.54 -7.55 10.14
CA TYR A 18 18.09 -7.47 10.09
C TYR A 18 17.53 -8.69 9.34
N THR A 19 17.11 -9.70 10.07
CA THR A 19 16.45 -10.88 9.55
C THR A 19 14.96 -10.58 9.56
N ASN A 20 14.41 -10.25 8.38
CA ASN A 20 12.97 -10.01 8.24
C ASN A 20 12.22 -11.36 8.25
N GLU A 21 12.13 -11.98 9.43
CA GLU A 21 11.52 -13.29 9.66
C GLU A 21 10.02 -13.19 9.92
N VAL A 22 9.28 -12.37 9.17
CA VAL A 22 7.81 -12.43 9.26
C VAL A 22 7.34 -13.59 8.37
N PRO A 23 6.84 -14.70 8.92
CA PRO A 23 6.34 -15.82 8.12
C PRO A 23 5.20 -15.38 7.21
N LEU A 24 5.08 -16.03 6.04
CA LEU A 24 4.04 -15.74 5.05
C LEU A 24 2.62 -15.89 5.60
N TRP A 25 2.40 -16.81 6.56
CA TRP A 25 1.10 -16.97 7.20
C TRP A 25 0.64 -15.72 7.97
N LEU A 26 1.58 -15.00 8.61
CA LEU A 26 1.28 -13.74 9.30
C LEU A 26 0.88 -12.65 8.31
N HIS A 27 1.43 -12.65 7.09
CA HIS A 27 1.01 -11.73 6.03
C HIS A 27 -0.44 -11.98 5.63
N CYS A 28 -0.82 -13.24 5.41
CA CYS A 28 -2.20 -13.61 5.11
C CYS A 28 -3.17 -13.26 6.25
N PHE A 29 -2.79 -13.56 7.50
CA PHE A 29 -3.62 -13.25 8.65
C PHE A 29 -3.76 -11.73 8.87
N GLY A 30 -2.66 -10.99 8.73
CA GLY A 30 -2.65 -9.53 8.81
C GLY A 30 -3.54 -8.89 7.75
N LEU A 31 -3.57 -9.43 6.53
CA LEU A 31 -4.46 -8.98 5.47
C LEU A 31 -5.94 -9.21 5.81
N LEU A 32 -6.29 -10.38 6.34
CA LEU A 32 -7.67 -10.66 6.76
C LEU A 32 -8.09 -9.75 7.92
N LEU A 33 -7.18 -9.52 8.88
CA LEU A 33 -7.42 -8.64 10.02
C LEU A 33 -7.64 -7.21 9.55
N ILE A 34 -6.74 -6.64 8.73
CA ILE A 34 -6.87 -5.26 8.26
C ILE A 34 -8.09 -5.07 7.35
N SER A 35 -8.38 -6.04 6.48
CA SER A 35 -9.58 -6.04 5.63
C SER A 35 -10.85 -6.01 6.47
N THR A 36 -10.91 -6.82 7.53
CA THR A 36 -12.07 -6.85 8.43
C THR A 36 -12.19 -5.56 9.24
N SER A 37 -11.08 -5.05 9.77
CA SER A 37 -11.05 -3.78 10.53
C SER A 37 -11.52 -2.60 9.69
N ILE A 38 -11.06 -2.50 8.44
CA ILE A 38 -11.54 -1.46 7.51
C ILE A 38 -13.04 -1.61 7.26
N GLY A 39 -13.51 -2.84 7.05
CA GLY A 39 -14.93 -3.14 6.93
C GLY A 39 -15.76 -2.65 8.12
N VAL A 40 -15.28 -2.85 9.33
CA VAL A 40 -15.93 -2.36 10.57
C VAL A 40 -15.89 -0.83 10.66
N ILE A 41 -14.76 -0.19 10.33
CA ILE A 41 -14.61 1.27 10.34
C ILE A 41 -15.62 1.94 9.40
N PHE A 42 -15.84 1.35 8.22
CA PHE A 42 -16.82 1.85 7.25
C PHE A 42 -18.26 1.35 7.51
N ASN A 43 -18.50 0.64 8.62
CA ASN A 43 -19.79 0.03 8.94
C ASN A 43 -20.37 -0.78 7.75
N ALA A 44 -19.49 -1.50 7.04
CA ALA A 44 -19.84 -2.25 5.85
C ALA A 44 -20.56 -3.56 6.22
N ARG A 45 -21.44 -4.04 5.32
CA ARG A 45 -22.11 -5.33 5.54
C ARG A 45 -21.08 -6.45 5.46
N PRO A 46 -21.23 -7.56 6.19
CA PRO A 46 -20.29 -8.68 6.14
C PRO A 46 -20.04 -9.23 4.73
N LYS A 47 -21.06 -9.16 3.86
CA LYS A 47 -20.94 -9.52 2.44
C LYS A 47 -20.01 -8.58 1.68
N ASP A 48 -20.08 -7.28 1.95
CA ASP A 48 -19.26 -6.25 1.31
C ASP A 48 -17.80 -6.35 1.79
N ILE A 49 -17.58 -6.70 3.07
CA ILE A 49 -16.24 -6.99 3.61
C ILE A 49 -15.58 -8.15 2.85
N LEU A 50 -16.35 -9.22 2.58
CA LEU A 50 -15.85 -10.37 1.83
C LEU A 50 -15.55 -10.02 0.37
N LEU A 51 -16.37 -9.16 -0.23
CA LEU A 51 -16.17 -8.65 -1.60
C LEU A 51 -15.02 -7.63 -1.70
N GLY A 52 -14.62 -6.98 -0.61
CA GLY A 52 -13.45 -6.11 -0.51
C GLY A 52 -12.12 -6.87 -0.38
N LEU A 53 -12.16 -8.15 -0.01
CA LEU A 53 -10.99 -8.99 0.21
C LEU A 53 -10.09 -9.11 -1.05
N PRO A 54 -10.61 -9.33 -2.28
CA PRO A 54 -9.79 -9.30 -3.49
C PRO A 54 -9.07 -7.97 -3.70
N VAL A 55 -9.69 -6.86 -3.31
CA VAL A 55 -9.10 -5.53 -3.41
C VAL A 55 -7.96 -5.37 -2.40
N ALA A 56 -8.12 -5.92 -1.20
CA ALA A 56 -7.04 -5.95 -0.21
C ALA A 56 -5.85 -6.79 -0.68
N VAL A 57 -6.10 -7.94 -1.31
CA VAL A 57 -5.06 -8.79 -1.93
C VAL A 57 -4.32 -8.01 -3.01
N LEU A 58 -5.05 -7.33 -3.90
CA LEU A 58 -4.44 -6.48 -4.92
C LEU A 58 -3.63 -5.33 -4.29
N GLY A 59 -4.14 -4.67 -3.26
CA GLY A 59 -3.42 -3.60 -2.57
C GLY A 59 -2.07 -4.06 -1.99
N MET A 60 -2.04 -5.25 -1.40
CA MET A 60 -0.85 -5.78 -0.74
C MET A 60 0.20 -6.33 -1.72
N TRP A 61 -0.21 -7.10 -2.71
CA TRP A 61 0.72 -7.81 -3.60
C TRP A 61 0.79 -7.23 -5.01
N GLY A 62 -0.19 -6.44 -5.43
CA GLY A 62 -0.28 -5.88 -6.77
C GLY A 62 1.00 -5.15 -7.20
N PRO A 63 1.55 -4.21 -6.41
CA PRO A 63 2.77 -3.49 -6.80
C PRO A 63 3.99 -4.39 -7.03
N PHE A 64 4.06 -5.52 -6.32
CA PHE A 64 5.17 -6.46 -6.44
C PHE A 64 5.08 -7.27 -7.74
N TYR A 65 3.89 -7.72 -8.13
CA TYR A 65 3.71 -8.61 -9.29
C TYR A 65 3.36 -7.89 -10.58
N LEU A 66 2.77 -6.69 -10.51
CA LEU A 66 2.29 -5.93 -11.68
C LEU A 66 3.27 -4.84 -12.12
N GLY A 67 4.50 -4.88 -11.64
CA GLY A 67 5.55 -3.92 -12.00
C GLY A 67 6.11 -4.09 -13.42
N PHE A 68 5.96 -5.28 -14.03
CA PHE A 68 6.45 -5.60 -15.40
C PHE A 68 7.88 -5.07 -15.68
N ASP A 69 8.82 -5.37 -14.78
CA ASP A 69 10.22 -4.89 -14.80
C ASP A 69 10.41 -3.35 -14.77
N SER A 70 9.33 -2.59 -14.77
CA SER A 70 9.29 -1.11 -14.75
C SER A 70 9.22 -0.55 -13.32
N GLY A 71 9.33 -1.42 -12.33
CA GLY A 71 9.42 -1.09 -10.92
C GLY A 71 8.07 -0.80 -10.25
N TRP A 72 8.18 -0.41 -8.98
CA TRP A 72 7.06 -0.28 -8.06
C TRP A 72 6.04 0.78 -8.48
N VAL A 73 6.48 1.87 -9.10
CA VAL A 73 5.58 2.97 -9.50
C VAL A 73 4.57 2.48 -10.54
N VAL A 74 5.03 1.73 -11.54
CA VAL A 74 4.15 1.12 -12.56
C VAL A 74 3.26 0.06 -11.92
N GLY A 75 3.80 -0.78 -11.05
CA GLY A 75 3.02 -1.78 -10.31
C GLY A 75 1.87 -1.15 -9.51
N THR A 76 2.14 -0.06 -8.78
CA THR A 76 1.13 0.71 -8.04
C THR A 76 0.09 1.32 -8.97
N TRP A 77 0.49 1.87 -10.12
CA TRP A 77 -0.43 2.43 -11.11
C TRP A 77 -1.38 1.35 -11.66
N VAL A 78 -0.86 0.22 -12.16
CA VAL A 78 -1.67 -0.89 -12.70
C VAL A 78 -2.59 -1.45 -11.63
N THR A 79 -2.08 -1.66 -10.42
CA THR A 79 -2.87 -2.14 -9.28
C THR A 79 -4.02 -1.19 -8.98
N THR A 80 -3.76 0.12 -8.98
CA THR A 80 -4.80 1.13 -8.74
C THR A 80 -5.87 1.12 -9.83
N VAL A 81 -5.47 0.91 -11.09
CA VAL A 81 -6.41 0.73 -12.21
C VAL A 81 -7.33 -0.46 -11.93
N LEU A 82 -6.76 -1.62 -11.60
CA LEU A 82 -7.53 -2.84 -11.32
C LEU A 82 -8.46 -2.70 -10.11
N ILE A 83 -7.97 -2.12 -9.02
CA ILE A 83 -8.75 -1.84 -7.80
C ILE A 83 -9.95 -0.95 -8.13
N THR A 84 -9.71 0.13 -8.88
CA THR A 84 -10.75 1.11 -9.21
C THR A 84 -11.77 0.53 -10.19
N LEU A 85 -11.32 -0.21 -11.21
CA LEU A 85 -12.21 -0.90 -12.15
C LEU A 85 -13.08 -1.94 -11.44
N TYR A 86 -12.48 -2.80 -10.60
CA TYR A 86 -13.21 -3.79 -9.84
C TYR A 86 -14.21 -3.12 -8.88
N GLY A 87 -13.76 -2.13 -8.10
CA GLY A 87 -14.62 -1.44 -7.14
C GLY A 87 -15.81 -0.76 -7.81
N THR A 88 -15.60 -0.12 -8.97
CA THR A 88 -16.68 0.54 -9.73
C THR A 88 -17.63 -0.49 -10.38
N TRP A 89 -17.09 -1.62 -10.84
CA TRP A 89 -17.91 -2.71 -11.39
C TRP A 89 -18.79 -3.37 -10.32
N VAL A 90 -18.23 -3.68 -9.15
CA VAL A 90 -18.98 -4.25 -8.01
C VAL A 90 -20.04 -3.26 -7.52
N ALA A 91 -19.69 -1.98 -7.40
CA ALA A 91 -20.62 -0.91 -7.04
C ALA A 91 -21.86 -0.90 -7.93
N LYS A 92 -21.64 -0.94 -9.25
CA LYS A 92 -22.74 -0.96 -10.23
C LYS A 92 -23.57 -2.24 -10.17
N ARG A 93 -22.95 -3.37 -9.85
CA ARG A 93 -23.66 -4.66 -9.71
C ARG A 93 -24.54 -4.71 -8.47
N LEU A 94 -24.16 -4.00 -7.41
CA LEU A 94 -24.82 -4.05 -6.11
C LEU A 94 -25.64 -2.79 -5.79
N ASP A 95 -25.63 -1.79 -6.66
CA ASP A 95 -26.27 -0.49 -6.46
C ASP A 95 -25.81 0.20 -5.15
N LEU A 96 -24.50 0.06 -4.86
CA LEU A 96 -23.84 0.58 -3.66
C LEU A 96 -22.79 1.61 -4.04
N THR A 97 -22.44 2.49 -3.10
CA THR A 97 -21.34 3.45 -3.25
C THR A 97 -20.01 2.70 -3.38
N GLY A 98 -19.40 2.73 -4.56
CA GLY A 98 -18.14 2.03 -4.84
C GLY A 98 -16.95 2.45 -3.98
N SER A 99 -17.06 3.58 -3.28
CA SER A 99 -16.05 4.08 -2.36
C SER A 99 -15.61 3.05 -1.31
N ILE A 100 -16.52 2.22 -0.78
CA ILE A 100 -16.14 1.23 0.24
C ILE A 100 -15.08 0.25 -0.29
N TYR A 101 -15.27 -0.24 -1.52
CA TYR A 101 -14.37 -1.19 -2.16
C TYR A 101 -13.07 -0.53 -2.61
N ILE A 102 -13.16 0.63 -3.25
CA ILE A 102 -12.00 1.33 -3.82
C ILE A 102 -11.09 1.81 -2.68
N VAL A 103 -11.65 2.50 -1.68
CA VAL A 103 -10.88 3.09 -0.57
C VAL A 103 -10.13 2.03 0.22
N GLN A 104 -10.72 0.87 0.47
CA GLN A 104 -10.04 -0.24 1.15
C GLN A 104 -8.75 -0.66 0.43
N GLY A 105 -8.81 -0.84 -0.89
CA GLY A 105 -7.64 -1.17 -1.69
C GLY A 105 -6.57 -0.09 -1.67
N ILE A 106 -6.99 1.17 -1.84
CA ILE A 106 -6.07 2.31 -1.86
C ILE A 106 -5.38 2.49 -0.50
N ILE A 107 -6.08 2.36 0.63
CA ILE A 107 -5.48 2.49 1.97
C ILE A 107 -4.31 1.53 2.14
N ILE A 108 -4.43 0.30 1.66
CA ILE A 108 -3.36 -0.71 1.76
C ILE A 108 -2.19 -0.38 0.82
N LEU A 109 -2.50 0.24 -0.34
CA LEU A 109 -1.53 0.60 -1.37
C LEU A 109 -0.70 1.85 -1.03
N VAL A 110 -1.21 2.71 -0.14
CA VAL A 110 -0.59 3.99 0.21
C VAL A 110 0.80 3.76 0.85
N PRO A 111 1.82 4.55 0.47
CA PRO A 111 3.20 4.37 0.95
C PRO A 111 3.45 4.76 2.42
N GLY A 112 2.46 4.67 3.31
CA GLY A 112 2.57 5.18 4.68
C GLY A 112 3.69 4.52 5.49
N SER A 113 3.70 3.19 5.56
CA SER A 113 4.73 2.43 6.30
C SER A 113 6.11 2.51 5.63
N ARG A 114 6.14 2.54 4.30
CA ARG A 114 7.39 2.64 3.52
C ARG A 114 8.08 3.98 3.76
N VAL A 115 7.32 5.07 3.81
CA VAL A 115 7.86 6.40 4.14
C VAL A 115 8.42 6.43 5.55
N MET A 116 7.71 5.86 6.53
CA MET A 116 8.20 5.79 7.91
C MET A 116 9.48 4.97 8.05
N VAL A 117 9.52 3.75 7.50
CA VAL A 117 10.72 2.89 7.56
C VAL A 117 11.91 3.56 6.87
N SER A 118 11.68 4.19 5.71
CA SER A 118 12.75 4.87 4.97
C SER A 118 13.22 6.15 5.70
N ALA A 119 12.31 6.89 6.35
CA ALA A 119 12.66 8.02 7.20
C ALA A 119 13.49 7.58 8.41
N SER A 120 13.12 6.49 9.07
CA SER A 120 13.92 5.91 10.15
C SER A 120 15.33 5.55 9.66
N GLN A 121 15.45 4.86 8.53
CA GLN A 121 16.76 4.51 7.95
C GLN A 121 17.63 5.74 7.62
N SER A 122 17.03 6.83 7.14
CA SER A 122 17.74 8.09 6.90
C SER A 122 18.18 8.80 8.18
N VAL A 123 17.43 8.68 9.28
CA VAL A 123 17.77 9.30 10.58
C VAL A 123 18.85 8.51 11.33
N PHE A 124 18.84 7.18 11.19
CA PHE A 124 19.79 6.30 11.89
C PHE A 124 21.09 6.05 11.12
N GLU A 125 21.32 6.71 9.97
CA GLU A 125 22.53 6.61 9.14
C GLU A 125 22.93 5.17 8.72
N GLN A 126 22.11 4.15 8.97
CA GLN A 126 22.29 2.77 8.50
C GLN A 126 21.99 2.68 7.00
N SER A 127 22.84 3.33 6.21
CA SER A 127 22.79 3.38 4.75
C SER A 127 23.38 2.11 4.16
N ILE A 128 22.68 0.99 4.27
CA ILE A 128 23.12 -0.27 3.63
C ILE A 128 22.77 -0.26 2.13
N LEU A 129 21.88 0.64 1.67
CA LEU A 129 21.55 0.82 0.25
C LEU A 129 21.31 2.31 -0.09
N PRO A 130 21.70 2.79 -1.29
CA PRO A 130 21.33 4.11 -1.78
C PRO A 130 19.81 4.16 -1.98
N ILE A 131 19.07 4.71 -1.03
CA ILE A 131 17.62 4.85 -1.15
C ILE A 131 17.34 6.13 -1.96
N PRO A 132 16.54 6.06 -3.05
CA PRO A 132 16.07 7.26 -3.73
C PRO A 132 15.33 8.16 -2.74
N ASN A 133 15.52 9.48 -2.87
CA ASN A 133 14.96 10.53 -1.99
C ASN A 133 13.54 10.17 -1.51
N ILE A 134 13.38 9.97 -0.18
CA ILE A 134 12.16 9.43 0.45
C ILE A 134 10.89 10.16 -0.02
N GLY A 135 10.97 11.50 -0.09
CA GLY A 135 9.87 12.34 -0.54
C GLY A 135 9.51 12.12 -2.01
N LEU A 136 10.50 11.86 -2.87
CA LEU A 136 10.29 11.60 -4.30
C LEU A 136 9.60 10.24 -4.51
N SER A 137 10.00 9.21 -3.77
CA SER A 137 9.36 7.88 -3.85
C SER A 137 7.90 7.94 -3.38
N ALA A 138 7.62 8.65 -2.28
CA ALA A 138 6.27 8.88 -1.78
C ALA A 138 5.41 9.64 -2.81
N LEU A 139 5.96 10.71 -3.39
CA LEU A 139 5.29 11.51 -4.41
C LEU A 139 4.97 10.67 -5.64
N PHE A 140 5.92 9.87 -6.15
CA PHE A 140 5.65 9.00 -7.29
C PHE A 140 4.61 7.92 -7.02
N MET A 141 4.60 7.32 -5.83
CA MET A 141 3.55 6.36 -5.47
C MET A 141 2.18 7.05 -5.38
N PHE A 142 2.10 8.23 -4.77
CA PHE A 142 0.88 9.03 -4.75
C PHE A 142 0.41 9.40 -6.16
N SER A 143 1.32 9.89 -7.02
CA SER A 143 1.01 10.20 -8.42
C SER A 143 0.55 8.97 -9.21
N ALA A 144 1.16 7.81 -8.98
CA ALA A 144 0.76 6.55 -9.60
C ALA A 144 -0.66 6.13 -9.19
N ILE A 145 -1.01 6.31 -7.91
CA ILE A 145 -2.37 6.08 -7.41
C ILE A 145 -3.35 7.03 -8.11
N VAL A 146 -3.09 8.33 -8.07
CA VAL A 146 -3.97 9.34 -8.70
C VAL A 146 -4.14 9.08 -10.19
N ALA A 147 -3.03 8.84 -10.91
CA ALA A 147 -3.05 8.52 -12.33
C ALA A 147 -3.83 7.22 -12.60
N GLY A 148 -3.66 6.19 -11.78
CA GLY A 148 -4.35 4.93 -11.93
C GLY A 148 -5.87 5.06 -11.75
N GLN A 149 -6.31 5.89 -10.80
CA GLN A 149 -7.74 6.18 -10.64
C GLN A 149 -8.30 6.94 -11.84
N ILE A 150 -7.59 7.96 -12.33
CA ILE A 150 -8.00 8.72 -13.53
C ILE A 150 -8.11 7.79 -14.74
N THR A 151 -7.13 6.92 -14.96
CA THR A 151 -7.15 5.93 -16.05
C THR A 151 -8.32 4.96 -15.91
N ALA A 152 -8.60 4.45 -14.71
CA ALA A 152 -9.73 3.57 -14.51
C ALA A 152 -11.07 4.26 -14.80
N TYR A 153 -11.26 5.49 -14.34
CA TYR A 153 -12.50 6.24 -14.57
C TYR A 153 -12.67 6.68 -16.03
N SER A 154 -11.58 6.90 -16.78
CA SER A 154 -11.68 7.17 -18.22
C SER A 154 -12.12 5.94 -19.02
N ILE A 155 -11.71 4.74 -18.59
CA ILE A 155 -12.14 3.46 -19.19
C ILE A 155 -13.57 3.12 -18.77
N TYR A 156 -13.88 3.28 -17.48
CA TYR A 156 -15.15 2.89 -16.89
C TYR A 156 -15.72 4.04 -16.06
N SER A 157 -16.42 4.94 -16.76
CA SER A 157 -17.06 6.09 -16.12
C SER A 157 -18.24 5.64 -15.26
N PRO A 158 -18.25 5.93 -13.94
CA PRO A 158 -19.43 5.75 -13.12
C PRO A 158 -20.51 6.71 -13.64
N LYS A 159 -21.70 6.19 -13.97
CA LYS A 159 -22.84 7.05 -14.28
C LYS A 159 -23.14 7.86 -13.03
N ILE A 160 -22.83 9.15 -13.06
CA ILE A 160 -23.28 10.10 -12.06
C ILE A 160 -24.77 10.30 -12.35
N GLU A 161 -25.62 9.48 -11.75
CA GLU A 161 -27.04 9.82 -11.68
C GLU A 161 -27.13 11.11 -10.85
N ARG A 162 -27.57 12.17 -11.53
CA ARG A 162 -27.85 13.49 -10.98
C ARG A 162 -29.27 13.52 -10.45
#